data_AF-A0A822EFR5-F1
#
_entry.id   AF-A0A822EFR5-F1
#
_cell.length_a   1.000
_cell.length_b   1.000
_cell.length_c   1.000
_cell.angle_alpha   90.00
_cell.angle_beta   90.00
_cell.angle_gamma   90.00
#
_symmetry.space_group_name_H-M   'P 1'
#
loop_
_entity.id
_entity.type
_entity.pdbx_description
1 polymer ?
#
loop_
_entity_poly.entity_id
_entity_poly.type
_entity_poly.pdbx_seq_one_letter_code
_entity_poly.pdbx_strand_id
1 'polypeptide(L)' 'GDDELFVYANEIIARIIAQSRRQRGLSVILLTLLSFQNDEIYFKHESALVGRTFYDAVFPYDKCSVIGLILSDGTVKII' A
#
# COMPACT_ATOMS: atom_id res chain seq x y z
N GLY A 1 -21.38 3.04 14.36
CA GLY A 1 -20.21 3.92 14.50
C GLY A 1 -19.41 3.67 13.26
N ASP A 2 -19.70 4.43 12.22
CA ASP A 2 -19.03 5.69 11.87
C ASP A 2 -17.67 5.39 11.25
N ASP A 3 -17.69 5.36 9.92
CA ASP A 3 -16.74 6.01 9.03
C ASP A 3 -17.18 5.65 7.59
N GLU A 4 -18.16 6.39 7.07
CA GLU A 4 -18.50 6.30 5.65
C GLU A 4 -17.35 6.94 4.85
N LEU A 5 -16.51 6.09 4.25
CA LEU A 5 -15.37 6.54 3.48
C LEU A 5 -15.84 6.97 2.08
N PHE A 6 -15.87 8.29 1.84
CA PHE A 6 -16.16 8.82 0.51
C PHE A 6 -14.97 8.65 -0.43
N VAL A 7 -15.20 7.94 -1.54
CA VAL A 7 -14.20 7.73 -2.58
C VAL A 7 -14.54 8.60 -3.80
N TYR A 8 -13.70 9.60 -4.08
CA TYR A 8 -13.85 10.47 -5.25
C TYR A 8 -13.17 9.84 -6.47
N ALA A 9 -13.93 9.04 -7.24
CA ALA A 9 -13.41 8.31 -8.40
C ALA A 9 -12.67 9.21 -9.41
N ASN A 10 -13.19 10.42 -9.67
CA ASN A 10 -12.57 11.35 -10.63
C ASN A 10 -11.16 11.81 -10.19
N GLU A 11 -10.94 11.99 -8.88
CA GLU A 11 -9.62 12.39 -8.36
C GLU A 11 -8.61 11.25 -8.52
N ILE A 12 -9.03 10.02 -8.20
CA ILE A 12 -8.20 8.82 -8.37
C ILE A 12 -7.81 8.64 -9.84
N ILE A 13 -8.78 8.73 -10.75
CA ILE A 13 -8.54 8.61 -12.20
C ILE A 13 -7.57 9.71 -12.69
N ALA A 14 -7.77 10.96 -12.26
CA ALA A 14 -6.90 12.06 -12.64
C ALA A 14 -5.44 11.83 -12.19
N ARG A 15 -5.23 11.33 -10.96
CA ARG A 15 -3.90 10.99 -10.43
C ARG A 15 -3.25 9.84 -11.21
N ILE A 16 -4.00 8.78 -11.54
CA ILE A 16 -3.51 7.67 -12.36
C ILE A 16 -3.05 8.18 -13.74
N ILE A 17 -3.85 9.01 -14.39
CA ILE A 17 -3.50 9.60 -15.70
C ILE A 17 -2.22 10.43 -15.60
N ALA A 18 -2.15 11.33 -14.60
CA ALA A 18 -0.99 12.19 -14.41
C ALA A 18 0.30 11.40 -14.15
N GLN A 19 0.25 10.34 -13.34
CA GLN A 19 1.41 9.49 -13.04
C GLN A 19 1.83 8.64 -14.24
N SER A 20 0.87 8.09 -14.99
CA SER A 20 1.13 7.24 -16.16
C SER A 20 1.75 8.01 -17.33
N ARG A 21 1.53 9.33 -17.39
CA ARG A 21 2.23 10.22 -18.33
C ARG A 21 3.72 10.35 -18.01
N ARG A 22 4.11 10.26 -16.74
CA ARG A 22 5.49 10.43 -16.27
C ARG A 22 6.27 9.12 -16.30
N GLN A 23 5.59 7.98 -16.16
CA GLN A 23 6.18 6.64 -16.23
C GLN A 23 5.30 5.74 -17.09
N ARG A 24 5.78 5.41 -18.29
CA ARG A 24 5.08 4.48 -19.18
C ARG A 24 4.91 3.14 -18.48
N GLY A 25 3.69 2.60 -18.48
CA GLY A 25 3.36 1.30 -17.89
C GLY A 25 2.82 1.36 -16.45
N LEU A 26 2.93 2.50 -15.75
CA LEU A 26 2.46 2.62 -14.37
C LEU A 26 0.92 2.50 -14.24
N SER A 27 0.16 2.90 -15.25
CA SER A 27 -1.31 2.72 -15.27
C SER A 27 -1.72 1.27 -15.12
N VAL A 28 -0.96 0.34 -15.72
CA VAL A 28 -1.28 -1.10 -15.68
C VAL A 28 -1.10 -1.60 -14.25
N ILE A 29 0.02 -1.26 -13.61
CA ILE A 29 0.31 -1.66 -12.23
C ILE A 29 -0.74 -1.10 -11.26
N LEU A 30 -1.08 0.20 -11.39
CA LEU A 30 -2.08 0.84 -10.53
C LEU A 30 -3.48 0.21 -10.70
N LEU A 31 -3.87 -0.13 -11.93
CA LEU A 31 -5.15 -0.79 -12.19
C LEU A 31 -5.17 -2.24 -11.67
N THR A 32 -4.04 -2.95 -11.70
CA THR A 32 -3.94 -4.28 -11.09
C THR A 32 -4.18 -4.23 -9.58
N LEU A 33 -3.62 -3.24 -8.87
CA LEU A 33 -3.85 -3.07 -7.42
C LEU A 33 -5.28 -2.63 -7.08
N LEU A 34 -5.97 -1.95 -8.01
CA LEU A 34 -7.38 -1.60 -7.85
C LEU A 34 -8.33 -2.74 -8.23
N SER A 35 -7.81 -3.80 -8.85
CA SER A 35 -8.57 -5.00 -9.16
C SER A 35 -8.43 -6.02 -8.04
N PHE A 36 -9.53 -6.69 -7.67
CA PHE A 36 -9.52 -7.80 -6.70
C PHE A 36 -8.98 -9.11 -7.28
N GLN A 37 -8.36 -9.07 -8.46
CA GLN A 37 -8.04 -10.26 -9.23
C GLN A 37 -6.59 -10.72 -9.02
N ASN A 38 -5.76 -9.94 -8.31
CA ASN A 38 -4.32 -10.17 -8.12
C ASN A 38 -3.85 -9.71 -6.73
N ASP A 39 -2.61 -9.23 -6.60
CA ASP A 39 -2.03 -8.75 -5.35
C ASP A 39 -2.77 -7.51 -4.81
N GLU A 40 -3.02 -7.50 -3.52
CA GLU A 40 -3.70 -6.43 -2.79
C GLU A 40 -2.82 -5.89 -1.65
N ILE A 41 -3.14 -4.69 -1.16
CA ILE A 41 -2.46 -4.08 -0.01
C ILE A 41 -3.24 -4.43 1.26
N TYR A 42 -2.58 -5.11 2.20
CA TYR A 42 -3.17 -5.48 3.49
C TYR A 42 -2.42 -4.84 4.65
N PHE A 43 -3.16 -4.49 5.69
CA PHE A 43 -2.62 -4.10 6.99
C PHE A 43 -2.70 -5.29 7.94
N LYS A 44 -1.58 -5.64 8.56
CA LYS A 44 -1.50 -6.73 9.54
C LYS A 44 -0.76 -6.25 10.77
N HIS A 45 -1.34 -6.48 11.94
CA HIS A 45 -0.62 -6.32 13.19
C HIS A 45 0.36 -7.48 13.38
N GLU A 46 1.65 -7.18 13.53
CA GLU A 46 2.71 -8.18 13.61
C GLU A 46 3.58 -7.94 14.85
N SER A 47 3.26 -8.62 15.95
CA SER A 47 3.98 -8.46 17.23
C SER A 47 5.42 -8.96 17.19
N ALA A 48 5.74 -9.91 16.29
CA ALA A 48 7.09 -10.44 16.13
C ALA A 48 8.10 -9.40 15.62
N LEU A 49 7.63 -8.31 15.02
CA LEU A 49 8.45 -7.22 14.48
C LEU A 49 8.70 -6.08 15.48
N VAL A 50 8.13 -6.15 16.69
CA VAL A 50 8.34 -5.12 17.72
C VAL A 50 9.82 -5.06 18.11
N GLY A 51 10.40 -3.85 18.05
CA GLY A 51 11.81 -3.61 18.33
C GLY A 51 12.78 -4.04 17.21
N ARG A 52 12.27 -4.54 16.09
CA ARG A 52 13.06 -4.88 14.90
C ARG A 52 13.24 -3.69 13.98
N THR A 53 14.24 -3.75 13.11
CA THR A 53 14.43 -2.74 12.06
C THR A 53 13.47 -2.99 10.90
N PHE A 54 13.24 -1.99 10.05
CA PHE A 54 12.49 -2.21 8.81
C PHE A 54 13.18 -3.24 7.91
N TYR A 55 14.51 -3.28 7.91
CA TYR A 55 15.27 -4.28 7.17
C TYR A 55 14.91 -5.70 7.61
N ASP A 56 14.74 -5.93 8.91
CA ASP A 56 14.31 -7.23 9.41
C ASP A 56 12.85 -7.56 9.03
N ALA A 57 12.02 -6.53 8.78
CA ALA A 57 10.61 -6.70 8.45
C ALA A 57 10.37 -7.13 7.00
N VAL A 58 11.30 -6.91 6.06
CA VAL A 58 11.07 -7.23 4.63
C VAL A 58 11.32 -8.70 4.28
N PHE A 59 12.12 -9.42 5.07
CA PHE A 59 12.50 -10.81 4.78
C PHE A 59 11.55 -11.93 5.27
N PRO A 60 10.72 -11.77 6.30
CA PRO A 60 9.90 -12.86 6.85
C PRO A 60 8.74 -13.34 5.96
N TYR A 61 8.48 -12.70 4.82
CA TYR A 61 7.29 -12.94 4.01
C TYR A 61 7.64 -13.53 2.64
N ASP A 62 7.40 -14.83 2.46
CA ASP A 62 7.74 -15.53 1.21
C ASP A 62 6.88 -15.11 0.00
N LYS A 63 5.66 -14.63 0.25
CA LYS A 63 4.65 -14.30 -0.78
C LYS A 63 4.14 -12.86 -0.71
N CYS A 64 4.72 -12.04 0.16
CA CYS A 64 4.30 -10.66 0.33
C CYS A 64 5.52 -9.74 0.32
N SER A 65 5.32 -8.51 -0.11
CA SER A 65 6.32 -7.46 -0.01
C SER A 65 5.87 -6.44 1.02
N VAL A 66 6.75 -6.09 1.96
CA VAL A 66 6.48 -5.03 2.94
C VAL A 66 6.77 -3.68 2.29
N ILE A 67 5.73 -2.85 2.16
CA ILE A 67 5.81 -1.51 1.57
C ILE A 67 5.79 -0.39 2.62
N GLY A 68 5.54 -0.72 3.89
CA GLY A 68 5.51 0.26 4.98
C GLY A 68 5.15 -0.34 6.33
N LEU A 69 5.29 0.47 7.38
CA LEU A 69 4.94 0.14 8.76
C LEU A 69 4.07 1.23 9.36
N ILE A 70 3.11 0.83 10.18
CA ILE A 70 2.37 1.72 11.08
C ILE A 70 2.85 1.41 12.50
N LEU A 71 3.47 2.40 13.14
CA LEU A 71 3.96 2.27 14.51
C LEU A 71 2.81 2.44 15.52
N SER A 72 3.05 2.04 16.77
CA SER A 72 2.03 2.07 17.83
C SER A 72 1.51 3.48 18.15
N ASP A 73 2.28 4.52 17.81
CA ASP A 73 1.88 5.93 17.94
C ASP A 73 1.08 6.45 16.73
N GLY A 74 0.79 5.59 15.76
CA GLY A 74 0.10 5.95 14.51
C GLY A 74 1.02 6.47 13.41
N THR A 75 2.34 6.59 13.66
CA THR A 75 3.29 7.04 12.63
C THR A 75 3.37 6.03 11.50
N VAL A 76 3.13 6.50 10.27
CA VAL A 76 3.30 5.70 9.05
C VAL A 76 4.70 5.93 8.48
N LYS A 77 5.46 4.85 8.28
CA LYS A 77 6.74 4.86 7.56
C LYS A 77 6.57 4.08 6.26
N ILE A 78 6.60 4.79 5.12
CA ILE A 78 6.57 4.24 3.76
C ILE A 78 7.98 4.36 3.19
N ILE A 79 8.43 3.37 2.43
CA ILE A 79 9.74 3.39 1.73
C ILE A 79 9.53 3.45 0.22
#